data_AF-A0A955EMS9-F1
#
_entry.id   AF-A0A955EMS9-F1
#
_cell.length_a   1.000
_cell.length_b   1.000
_cell.length_c   1.000
_cell.angle_alpha   90.00
_cell.angle_beta   90.00
_cell.angle_gamma   90.00
#
_symmetry.space_group_name_H-M   'P 1'
#
loop_
_entity.id
_entity.type
_entity.pdbx_description
1 polymer ?
#
loop_
_entity_poly.entity_id
_entity_poly.type
_entity_poly.pdbx_seq_one_letter_code
_entity_poly.pdbx_strand_id
1 'polypeptide(L)' 'MPPPNANASLHTGHAMFVVQDILIRYHRMKGDRTIYIPGADHAGFETWVVYEKHLEKQG' A
#
# COMPACT_ATOMS: atom_id res chain seq x y z
N MET A 1 -2.29 -6.16 5.64
CA MET A 1 -2.21 -5.17 4.55
C MET A 1 -1.30 -5.74 3.47
N PRO A 2 -1.81 -6.07 2.26
CA PRO A 2 -0.90 -6.27 1.14
C PRO A 2 -0.15 -4.94 0.94
N PRO A 3 1.20 -4.95 0.94
CA PRO A 3 1.97 -3.73 0.84
C PRO A 3 1.72 -3.09 -0.55
N PRO A 4 1.35 -1.80 -0.63
CA PRO A 4 1.27 -1.11 -1.91
C PRO A 4 2.65 -0.98 -2.55
N ASN A 5 2.71 -1.04 -3.87
CA ASN A 5 3.94 -0.91 -4.64
C ASN A 5 4.45 0.53 -4.60
N ALA A 6 5.76 0.71 -4.47
CA ALA A 6 6.43 2.01 -4.40
C ALA A 6 6.49 2.76 -5.74
N ASN A 7 5.99 2.18 -6.82
CA ASN A 7 6.06 2.70 -8.17
C ASN A 7 5.10 3.88 -8.44
N ALA A 8 4.02 4.03 -7.67
CA ALA A 8 3.00 5.05 -7.89
C ALA A 8 2.27 5.45 -6.60
N SER A 9 1.61 6.62 -6.63
CA SER A 9 0.78 7.08 -5.50
C SER A 9 -0.47 6.21 -5.31
N LEU A 10 -0.94 6.14 -4.05
CA LEU A 10 -2.19 5.48 -3.71
C LEU A 10 -3.39 6.15 -4.41
N HIS A 11 -4.20 5.34 -5.07
CA HIS A 11 -5.50 5.74 -5.67
C HIS A 11 -6.69 5.06 -4.96
N THR A 12 -7.92 5.39 -5.36
CA THR A 12 -9.18 4.91 -4.75
C THR A 12 -9.29 3.38 -4.61
N GLY A 13 -8.58 2.60 -5.43
CA GLY A 13 -8.52 1.14 -5.28
C GLY A 13 -7.92 0.71 -3.94
N HIS A 14 -6.96 1.48 -3.42
CA HIS A 14 -6.35 1.26 -2.10
C HIS A 14 -7.27 1.65 -0.95
N ALA A 15 -8.36 2.39 -1.20
CA ALA A 15 -9.35 2.69 -0.17
C ALA A 15 -10.03 1.42 0.36
N MET A 16 -10.04 0.32 -0.42
CA MET A 16 -10.51 -0.98 0.04
C MET A 16 -9.73 -1.54 1.23
N PHE A 17 -8.52 -1.03 1.51
CA PHE A 17 -7.77 -1.37 2.73
C PHE A 17 -8.50 -0.93 4.01
N VAL A 18 -9.48 -0.02 3.91
CA VAL A 18 -10.33 0.36 5.04
C VAL A 18 -11.08 -0.83 5.64
N VAL A 19 -11.37 -1.88 4.85
CA VAL A 19 -12.00 -3.10 5.36
C VAL A 19 -11.09 -3.78 6.39
N GLN A 20 -9.77 -3.82 6.14
CA GLN A 20 -8.81 -4.40 7.09
C GLN A 20 -8.68 -3.53 8.35
N ASP A 21 -8.68 -2.20 8.21
CA ASP A 21 -8.68 -1.27 9.35
C ASP A 21 -9.93 -1.44 10.23
N ILE A 22 -11.12 -1.56 9.62
CA ILE A 22 -12.38 -1.80 10.32
C ILE A 22 -12.33 -3.11 11.12
N LEU A 23 -11.84 -4.20 10.52
CA LEU A 23 -11.71 -5.50 11.19
C LEU A 23 -10.74 -5.45 12.38
N ILE A 24 -9.57 -4.81 12.20
CA ILE A 24 -8.60 -4.63 13.29
C ILE A 24 -9.23 -3.86 14.46
N ARG A 25 -9.94 -2.76 14.18
CA ARG A 25 -10.61 -1.96 15.22
C ARG A 25 -11.69 -2.77 15.94
N TYR A 26 -12.51 -3.49 15.19
CA TYR A 26 -13.56 -4.34 15.74
C TYR A 26 -13.00 -5.39 16.72
N HIS A 27 -11.98 -6.13 16.31
CA HIS A 27 -11.35 -7.14 17.16
C HIS A 27 -10.64 -6.51 18.38
N ARG A 28 -10.00 -5.35 18.22
CA ARG A 28 -9.42 -4.59 19.34
C ARG A 28 -10.49 -4.21 20.37
N MET A 29 -11.66 -3.77 19.94
CA MET A 29 -12.78 -3.41 20.81
C MET A 29 -13.38 -4.63 21.54
N LYS A 30 -13.23 -5.84 20.98
CA LYS A 30 -13.62 -7.09 21.66
C LYS A 30 -12.59 -7.59 22.66
N GLY A 31 -11.45 -6.91 22.82
CA GLY A 31 -10.38 -7.30 23.73
C GLY A 31 -9.34 -8.24 23.11
N ASP A 32 -9.42 -8.51 21.80
CA ASP A 32 -8.43 -9.32 21.10
C ASP A 32 -7.12 -8.54 20.95
N ARG A 33 -5.98 -9.24 21.11
CA ARG A 33 -4.66 -8.69 20.80
C ARG A 33 -4.49 -8.58 19.28
N THR A 34 -4.65 -7.37 18.76
CA THR A 34 -4.61 -7.07 17.32
C THR A 34 -3.40 -6.25 16.92
N ILE A 35 -2.73 -6.66 15.86
CA ILE A 35 -1.62 -5.93 15.23
C ILE A 35 -1.92 -5.69 13.75
N TYR A 36 -1.74 -4.45 13.31
CA TYR A 36 -1.81 -4.07 11.91
C TYR A 36 -0.42 -3.63 11.47
N ILE A 37 0.23 -4.45 10.65
CA ILE A 37 1.61 -4.21 10.21
C ILE A 37 1.55 -3.43 8.89
N PRO A 38 1.95 -2.15 8.87
CA PRO A 38 2.09 -1.40 7.64
C PRO A 38 3.40 -1.77 6.93
N GLY A 39 3.44 -1.56 5.62
CA GLY A 39 4.63 -1.75 4.79
C GLY A 39 4.36 -1.29 3.37
N ALA A 40 5.43 -1.15 2.58
CA ALA A 40 5.38 -0.88 1.15
C ALA A 40 6.29 -1.89 0.43
N ASP A 41 5.90 -2.28 -0.77
CA ASP A 41 6.69 -3.18 -1.61
C ASP A 41 7.62 -2.34 -2.48
N HIS A 42 8.89 -2.72 -2.53
CA HIS A 42 9.89 -2.10 -3.37
C HIS A 42 9.53 -2.20 -4.86
N ALA A 43 8.75 -3.22 -5.25
CA ALA A 43 8.21 -3.37 -6.60
C ALA A 43 9.27 -3.17 -7.70
N GLY A 44 10.41 -3.87 -7.58
CA GLY A 44 11.67 -3.54 -8.28
C GLY A 44 11.55 -3.28 -9.78
N PHE A 45 10.88 -4.17 -10.53
CA PHE A 45 10.71 -3.97 -11.98
C PHE A 45 9.74 -2.84 -12.31
N GLU A 46 8.60 -2.76 -11.62
CA GLU A 46 7.58 -1.74 -11.89
C GLU A 46 8.07 -0.33 -11.55
N THR A 47 8.80 -0.18 -10.44
CA THR A 47 9.41 1.08 -10.02
C THR A 47 10.44 1.54 -11.06
N TRP A 48 11.24 0.62 -11.60
CA TRP A 48 12.21 0.93 -12.65
C TRP A 48 11.52 1.42 -13.94
N VAL A 49 10.47 0.73 -14.41
CA VAL A 49 9.73 1.13 -15.62
C VAL A 49 9.09 2.51 -15.47
N VAL A 50 8.50 2.82 -14.31
CA VAL A 50 7.92 4.15 -14.06
C VAL A 50 9.01 5.22 -14.02
N TYR A 51 10.17 4.90 -13.44
CA TYR A 51 11.31 5.80 -13.37
C TYR A 51 11.92 6.09 -14.75
N GLU A 52 12.11 5.09 -15.61
CA GLU A 52 12.56 5.29 -16.99
C GLU A 52 11.63 6.22 -17.77
N LYS A 53 10.31 5.96 -17.74
CA LYS A 53 9.32 6.83 -18.40
C LYS A 53 9.32 8.26 -17.86
N HIS A 54 9.74 8.47 -16.62
CA HIS A 54 9.87 9.80 -16.05
C HIS A 54 11.11 10.51 -16.58
N LEU A 55 12.24 9.81 -16.68
CA LEU A 55 13.48 10.33 -17.25
C LEU A 55 13.33 10.69 -18.74
N GLU A 56 12.66 9.84 -19.52
CA GLU A 56 12.38 10.10 -20.95
C GLU A 56 11.59 11.40 -21.19
N LYS A 57 10.76 11.82 -20.22
CA LYS A 57 9.98 13.06 -20.32
C LYS A 57 10.78 14.32 -19.96
N GLN A 58 11.97 14.16 -19.36
CA GLN A 58 12.83 15.26 -18.94
C GLN A 58 13.92 15.60 -19.97
N GLY A 59 14.04 14.84 -21.05
CA GLY A 59 14.93 15.08 -22.21
C GLY A 59 14.16 15.24 -23.50
#